data_AF-C6W2W8-F1
#
_entry.id   AF-C6W2W8-F1
#
_cell.length_a   1.000
_cell.length_b   1.000
_cell.length_c   1.000
_cell.angle_alpha   90.00
_cell.angle_beta   90.00
_cell.angle_gamma   90.00
#
_symmetry.space_group_name_H-M   'P 1'
#
loop_
_entity.id
_entity.type
_entity.pdbx_description
1 polymer ?
#
loop_
_entity_poly.entity_id
_entity_poly.type
_entity_poly.pdbx_seq_one_letter_code
_entity_poly.pdbx_strand_id
1 'polypeptide(L)'
;MPTPFDLIEREVCHIFTTIGLFSQEAVLNPGETCEVPNGDDEENTYVVLDLYEPDNKELIVGTRKHHLLLCITVFASELDFARENGTSELLQKLKEAGYYPYSDLDREPVA
;
A
#
# COMPACT_ATOMS: atom_id res chain seq x y z
N MET A 1 26.83 -5.28 8.43
CA MET A 1 25.57 -4.60 8.81
C MET A 1 24.70 -4.51 7.57
N PRO A 2 23.37 -4.66 7.69
CA PRO A 2 22.46 -4.45 6.57
C PRO A 2 22.59 -3.02 6.04
N THR A 3 22.51 -2.85 4.73
CA THR A 3 22.41 -1.53 4.08
C THR A 3 20.96 -1.04 4.11
N PRO A 4 20.69 0.27 3.88
CA PRO A 4 19.32 0.76 3.73
C PRO A 4 18.54 0.02 2.64
N PHE A 5 19.21 -0.40 1.55
CA PHE A 5 18.58 -1.20 0.49
C PHE A 5 18.16 -2.59 1.00
N ASP A 6 19.01 -3.27 1.77
CA ASP A 6 18.67 -4.60 2.32
C ASP A 6 17.49 -4.53 3.30
N LEU A 7 17.32 -3.40 3.99
CA LEU A 7 16.21 -3.20 4.92
C LEU A 7 14.90 -3.00 4.16
N ILE A 8 14.87 -2.09 3.19
CA ILE A 8 13.64 -1.84 2.41
C ILE A 8 13.27 -3.04 1.52
N GLU A 9 14.25 -3.78 0.99
CA GLU A 9 14.01 -5.03 0.25
C GLU A 9 13.25 -6.03 1.14
N ARG A 10 13.72 -6.25 2.37
CA ARG A 10 13.08 -7.17 3.32
C ARG A 10 11.67 -6.75 3.68
N GLU A 11 11.45 -5.46 3.89
CA GLU A 11 10.13 -4.90 4.17
C GLU A 11 9.15 -5.12 3.01
N VAL A 12 9.59 -4.80 1.78
CA VAL A 12 8.81 -5.06 0.56
C VAL A 12 8.50 -6.56 0.43
N CYS A 13 9.48 -7.43 0.59
CA CYS A 13 9.27 -8.88 0.55
C CYS A 13 8.26 -9.35 1.60
N HIS A 14 8.34 -8.84 2.83
CA HIS A 14 7.40 -9.16 3.90
C HIS A 14 5.96 -8.76 3.53
N ILE A 15 5.75 -7.50 3.13
CA ILE A 15 4.44 -6.98 2.74
C ILE A 15 3.83 -7.82 1.62
N PHE A 16 4.55 -8.02 0.52
CA PHE A 16 4.01 -8.73 -0.65
C PHE A 16 3.84 -10.24 -0.41
N THR A 17 4.67 -10.86 0.43
CA THR A 17 4.47 -12.28 0.79
C THR A 17 3.21 -12.45 1.62
N THR A 18 2.98 -11.58 2.60
CA THR A 18 1.80 -11.62 3.46
C THR A 18 0.51 -11.33 2.69
N ILE A 19 0.49 -10.24 1.91
CA ILE A 19 -0.65 -9.89 1.05
C ILE A 19 -0.90 -10.99 0.00
N GLY A 20 0.16 -11.50 -0.62
CA GLY A 20 0.08 -12.57 -1.62
C GLY A 20 -0.53 -13.85 -1.03
N LEU A 21 -0.16 -14.23 0.18
CA LEU A 21 -0.77 -15.37 0.87
C LEU A 21 -2.25 -15.12 1.17
N PHE A 22 -2.60 -13.96 1.73
CA PHE A 22 -3.99 -13.60 2.04
C PHE A 22 -4.88 -13.58 0.79
N SER A 23 -4.33 -13.16 -0.35
CA SER A 23 -5.06 -13.11 -1.64
C SER A 23 -5.50 -14.48 -2.18
N GLN A 24 -5.04 -15.59 -1.58
CA GLN A 24 -5.55 -16.93 -1.90
C GLN A 24 -6.94 -17.17 -1.32
N GLU A 25 -7.29 -16.47 -0.24
CA GLU A 25 -8.54 -16.66 0.51
C GLU A 25 -9.52 -15.50 0.30
N ALA A 26 -9.04 -14.31 -0.06
CA ALA A 26 -9.84 -13.11 -0.22
C ALA A 26 -9.47 -12.31 -1.48
N VAL A 27 -10.46 -11.62 -2.05
CA VAL A 27 -10.23 -10.65 -3.14
C VAL A 27 -9.86 -9.31 -2.53
N LEU A 28 -8.77 -8.73 -3.01
CA LEU A 28 -8.34 -7.38 -2.67
C LEU A 28 -8.85 -6.39 -3.71
N ASN A 29 -9.44 -5.29 -3.28
CA ASN A 29 -10.03 -4.27 -4.14
C ASN A 29 -9.34 -2.91 -3.98
N PRO A 30 -9.37 -2.06 -5.03
CA PRO A 30 -8.97 -0.66 -4.89
C PRO A 30 -9.77 0.05 -3.79
N GLY A 31 -9.10 0.90 -3.02
CA GLY A 31 -9.67 1.64 -1.91
C GLY A 31 -9.71 0.87 -0.59
N GLU A 32 -9.33 -0.41 -0.56
CA GLU A 32 -9.23 -1.16 0.69
C GLU A 32 -7.96 -0.79 1.48
N THR A 33 -8.03 -1.00 2.80
CA THR A 33 -6.93 -0.81 3.74
C THR A 33 -6.45 -2.16 4.25
N CYS A 34 -5.15 -2.35 4.41
CA CYS A 34 -4.54 -3.55 4.96
C CYS A 34 -3.68 -3.22 6.18
N GLU A 35 -3.65 -4.15 7.14
CA GLU A 35 -2.66 -4.17 8.21
C GLU A 35 -1.80 -5.42 8.03
N VAL A 36 -0.50 -5.24 7.82
CA VAL A 36 0.45 -6.32 7.65
C VAL A 36 1.18 -6.54 8.98
N PRO A 37 1.01 -7.70 9.63
CA PRO A 37 1.61 -7.95 10.94
C PRO A 37 3.11 -8.21 10.87
N ASN A 38 3.89 -7.45 11.65
CA ASN A 38 5.35 -7.55 11.72
C ASN A 38 5.85 -8.58 12.75
N GLY A 39 5.01 -8.98 13.69
CA GLY A 39 5.35 -9.93 14.75
C GLY A 39 4.49 -9.73 15.99
N ASP A 40 4.67 -10.59 16.99
CA ASP A 40 4.02 -10.40 18.28
C ASP A 40 4.59 -9.15 18.96
N ASP A 41 3.71 -8.27 19.46
CA ASP A 41 4.03 -7.00 20.13
C ASP A 41 4.76 -5.94 19.25
N GLU A 42 4.85 -6.13 17.94
CA GLU A 42 5.35 -5.13 16.99
C GLU A 42 4.19 -4.37 16.32
N GLU A 43 4.39 -3.08 16.05
CA GLU A 43 3.40 -2.28 15.31
C GLU A 43 3.25 -2.82 13.89
N ASN A 44 2.01 -2.91 13.40
CA ASN A 44 1.72 -3.40 12.05
C ASN A 44 2.22 -2.39 11.00
N THR A 45 2.54 -2.90 9.81
CA THR A 45 2.74 -2.06 8.63
C THR A 45 1.38 -1.76 7.99
N TYR A 46 1.05 -0.48 7.85
CA TYR A 46 -0.26 -0.04 7.35
C TYR A 46 -0.20 0.28 5.88
N VAL A 47 -1.11 -0.30 5.09
CA VAL A 47 -1.10 -0.19 3.63
C VAL A 47 -2.47 0.25 3.12
N VAL A 48 -2.51 1.17 2.17
CA VAL A 48 -3.70 1.45 1.36
C VAL A 48 -3.53 0.95 -0.06
N LEU A 49 -4.61 0.43 -0.63
CA LEU A 49 -4.64 -0.09 -1.99
C LEU A 49 -5.27 0.94 -2.92
N ASP A 50 -4.57 1.29 -4.01
CA ASP A 50 -5.13 2.12 -5.08
C ASP A 50 -5.09 1.37 -6.42
N LEU A 51 -5.98 1.74 -7.34
CA LEU A 51 -5.92 1.25 -8.71
C LEU A 51 -4.81 2.00 -9.45
N TYR A 52 -3.77 1.28 -9.87
CA TYR A 52 -2.65 1.86 -10.59
C TYR A 52 -2.82 1.77 -12.09
N GLU A 53 -3.12 2.91 -12.72
CA GLU A 53 -3.33 3.01 -14.16
C GLU A 53 -2.43 4.09 -14.78
N PRO A 54 -1.10 3.88 -14.81
CA PRO A 54 -0.20 4.82 -15.43
C PRO A 54 -0.51 4.92 -16.93
N ASP A 55 -0.78 6.13 -17.40
CA ASP A 55 -1.13 6.43 -18.80
C ASP A 55 -2.33 5.65 -19.35
N ASN A 56 -3.28 5.21 -18.51
CA ASN A 56 -4.39 4.32 -18.89
C ASN A 56 -3.93 3.02 -19.58
N LYS A 57 -2.74 2.51 -19.24
CA LYS A 57 -2.24 1.25 -19.79
C LYS A 57 -2.94 0.07 -19.15
N GLU A 58 -3.53 -0.80 -19.98
CA GLU A 58 -4.09 -2.06 -19.53
C GLU A 58 -2.98 -3.08 -19.28
N LEU A 59 -2.97 -3.72 -18.10
CA LEU A 59 -2.12 -4.88 -17.88
C LEU A 59 -2.79 -6.11 -18.47
N ILE A 60 -2.18 -6.69 -19.50
CA ILE A 60 -2.66 -7.91 -20.14
C ILE A 60 -1.66 -9.04 -19.87
N VAL A 61 -2.15 -10.13 -19.27
CA VAL A 61 -1.36 -11.36 -19.04
C VAL A 61 -2.02 -12.48 -19.82
N GLY A 62 -1.35 -12.93 -20.89
CA GLY A 62 -1.92 -13.87 -21.85
C GLY A 62 -3.13 -13.25 -22.58
N THR A 63 -4.32 -13.78 -22.32
CA THR A 63 -5.59 -13.31 -22.91
C THR A 63 -6.48 -12.56 -21.93
N ARG A 64 -6.04 -12.37 -20.68
CA ARG A 64 -6.83 -11.75 -19.62
C ARG A 64 -6.35 -10.34 -19.33
N LYS A 65 -7.31 -9.45 -19.08
CA LYS A 65 -7.06 -8.12 -18.54
C LYS A 65 -6.95 -8.21 -17.02
N HIS A 66 -5.99 -7.50 -16.47
CA HIS A 66 -5.72 -7.41 -15.06
C HIS A 66 -5.64 -5.94 -14.66
N HIS A 67 -6.02 -5.65 -13.42
CA HIS A 67 -5.69 -4.39 -12.78
C HIS A 67 -4.38 -4.55 -12.01
N LEU A 68 -3.67 -3.44 -11.84
CA LEU A 68 -2.53 -3.33 -10.94
C LEU A 68 -3.01 -2.64 -9.66
N LEU A 69 -2.83 -3.30 -8.52
CA LEU A 69 -3.05 -2.67 -7.22
C LEU A 69 -1.73 -2.06 -6.74
N LEU A 70 -1.73 -0.74 -6.54
CA LEU A 70 -0.65 -0.03 -5.87
C LEU A 70 -0.82 -0.22 -4.37
N CYS A 71 0.21 -0.76 -3.72
CA CYS A 71 0.31 -0.80 -2.27
C CYS A 71 1.11 0.42 -1.80
N ILE A 72 0.49 1.31 -1.04
CA ILE A 72 1.15 2.48 -0.46
C ILE A 72 1.22 2.31 1.06
N THR A 73 2.43 2.30 1.62
CA THR A 73 2.61 2.30 3.07
C THR A 73 2.29 3.68 3.61
N VAL A 74 1.51 3.75 4.67
CA VAL A 74 1.02 4.99 5.29
C VAL A 74 1.21 4.94 6.80
N PHE A 75 1.09 6.09 7.47
CA PHE A 75 1.10 6.14 8.93
C PHE A 75 -0.18 5.55 9.53
N ALA A 76 -0.14 5.15 10.80
CA ALA A 76 -1.32 4.68 11.54
C ALA A 76 -2.46 5.72 11.50
N SER A 77 -2.14 7.00 11.73
CA SER A 77 -3.11 8.11 11.68
C SER A 77 -3.78 8.27 10.31
N GLU A 78 -3.02 8.03 9.24
CA GLU A 78 -3.52 8.10 7.87
C GLU A 78 -4.45 6.92 7.56
N LEU A 79 -4.13 5.72 8.05
CA LEU A 79 -5.01 4.56 7.93
C LEU A 79 -6.33 4.77 8.69
N ASP A 80 -6.26 5.28 9.92
CA ASP A 80 -7.44 5.62 10.72
C ASP A 80 -8.28 6.69 10.02
N PHE A 81 -7.65 7.73 9.49
CA PHE A 81 -8.33 8.73 8.67
C PHE A 81 -9.01 8.10 7.44
N ALA A 82 -8.36 7.20 6.73
CA ALA A 82 -8.93 6.50 5.57
C ALA A 82 -10.12 5.62 5.95
N ARG A 83 -10.12 5.01 7.13
CA ARG A 83 -11.25 4.22 7.65
C ARG A 83 -12.45 5.08 7.98
N GLU A 84 -12.23 6.27 8.52
CA GLU A 84 -13.29 7.20 8.91
C GLU A 84 -13.87 7.99 7.74
N ASN A 85 -13.01 8.44 6.81
CA ASN A 85 -13.38 9.39 5.75
C ASN A 85 -13.34 8.77 4.34
N GLY A 86 -12.79 7.57 4.21
CA GLY A 86 -12.61 6.87 2.95
C GLY A 86 -11.20 7.05 2.37
N THR A 87 -10.66 5.94 1.83
CA THR A 87 -9.31 5.90 1.23
C THR A 87 -9.14 6.89 0.09
N SER A 88 -10.19 7.23 -0.66
CA SER A 88 -10.13 8.22 -1.73
C SER A 88 -9.72 9.62 -1.23
N GLU A 89 -10.17 10.00 -0.03
CA GLU A 89 -9.82 11.29 0.56
C GLU A 89 -8.35 11.31 1.02
N LEU A 90 -7.87 10.22 1.61
CA LEU A 90 -6.45 10.09 1.96
C LEU A 90 -5.58 10.16 0.70
N LEU A 91 -5.93 9.41 -0.35
CA LEU A 91 -5.19 9.41 -1.61
C LEU A 91 -5.16 10.80 -2.26
N GLN A 92 -6.23 11.58 -2.14
CA GLN A 92 -6.24 12.97 -2.59
C GLN A 92 -5.25 13.82 -1.80
N LYS A 93 -5.24 13.73 -0.46
CA LYS A 93 -4.28 14.45 0.39
C LYS A 93 -2.84 14.07 0.06
N LEU A 94 -2.55 12.79 -0.15
CA LEU A 94 -1.22 12.31 -0.55
C LEU A 94 -0.81 12.86 -1.94
N LYS A 95 -1.74 12.99 -2.88
CA LYS A 95 -1.51 13.60 -4.20
C LYS A 95 -1.24 15.10 -4.09
N GLU A 96 -2.03 15.81 -3.29
CA GLU A 96 -1.87 17.25 -3.05
C GLU A 96 -0.55 17.60 -2.38
N ALA A 97 -0.08 16.75 -1.45
CA ALA A 97 1.22 16.89 -0.79
C ALA A 97 2.41 16.44 -1.66
N GLY A 98 2.16 15.80 -2.82
CA GLY A 98 3.21 15.30 -3.71
C GLY A 98 3.88 14.00 -3.24
N TYR A 99 3.28 13.27 -2.30
CA TYR A 99 3.81 12.00 -1.79
C TYR A 99 3.34 10.79 -2.61
N TYR A 100 2.14 10.85 -3.19
CA TYR A 100 1.68 9.81 -4.11
C TYR A 100 2.55 9.77 -5.39
N PRO A 101 2.95 8.59 -5.90
CA PRO A 101 2.51 7.23 -5.52
C PRO A 101 3.49 6.47 -4.59
N TYR A 102 4.33 7.17 -3.82
CA TYR A 102 5.44 6.55 -3.10
C TYR A 102 5.10 6.23 -1.64
N SER A 103 5.65 5.13 -1.13
CA SER A 103 5.60 4.72 0.28
C SER A 103 6.68 5.40 1.13
N ASP A 104 7.04 6.65 0.82
CA ASP A 104 8.04 7.37 1.60
C ASP A 104 7.44 7.76 2.95
N LEU A 105 8.08 7.33 4.04
CA LEU A 105 7.71 7.66 5.42
C LEU A 105 8.70 8.67 6.04
N ASP A 106 9.70 9.16 5.30
CA ASP A 106 10.52 10.32 5.69
C ASP A 106 9.79 11.64 5.36
N ARG A 107 8.58 11.76 5.90
CA ARG A 107 7.64 12.88 5.70
C ARG A 107 6.71 13.03 6.88
N GLU A 108 6.03 14.17 6.97
CA GLU A 108 4.91 14.32 7.91
C GLU A 108 3.65 13.63 7.37
N PRO A 109 2.79 13.06 8.26
CA PRO A 109 1.50 12.52 7.87
C PRO A 109 0.58 13.63 7.32
N VAL A 110 -0.28 13.29 6.36
CA VAL A 110 -1.23 14.24 5.75
C VAL A 110 -2.60 14.27 6.45
N ALA A 111 -2.78 13.41 7.47
CA ALA A 111 -3.98 13.26 8.28
C ALA A 111 -3.65 12.77 9.70
#